data_AF-A0A4P5YPF3-F1
#
_entry.id   AF-A0A4P5YPF3-F1
#
_cell.length_a   1.000
_cell.length_b   1.000
_cell.length_c   1.000
_cell.angle_alpha   90.00
_cell.angle_beta   90.00
_cell.angle_gamma   90.00
#
_symmetry.space_group_name_H-M   'P 1'
#
loop_
_entity.id
_entity.type
_entity.pdbx_description
1 polymer ?
#
loop_
_entity_poly.entity_id
_entity_poly.type
_entity_poly.pdbx_seq_one_letter_code
_entity_poly.pdbx_strand_id
1 'polypeptide(L)'
;MPNAMTLKVGDWIKYVDRPLEWKSKRFRVNRWDIEFLDKLIARGRWQRISKIDEYGTPWIFVRLKYNNHYEHHTWAIFESSGWIMKSPQLGDATEPATGPALRQSFGRLDKIRR
;
A
#
# COMPACT_ATOMS: atom_id res chain seq x y z
N MET A 1 11.80 -12.01 0.53
CA MET A 1 11.20 -10.97 -0.34
C MET A 1 9.70 -11.01 -0.12
N PRO A 2 8.99 -9.87 -0.14
CA PRO A 2 7.55 -9.85 0.07
C PRO A 2 6.85 -10.65 -1.04
N ASN A 3 5.87 -11.47 -0.66
CA ASN A 3 5.09 -12.24 -1.63
C ASN A 3 3.91 -11.37 -2.10
N ALA A 4 3.79 -11.13 -3.41
CA ALA A 4 2.69 -10.34 -3.96
C ALA A 4 1.32 -10.87 -3.54
N MET A 5 1.15 -12.19 -3.39
CA MET A 5 -0.10 -12.82 -2.95
C MET A 5 -0.48 -12.51 -1.49
N THR A 6 0.40 -11.91 -0.70
CA THR A 6 0.10 -11.50 0.68
C THR A 6 -0.44 -10.07 0.78
N LEU A 7 -0.42 -9.33 -0.33
CA LEU A 7 -0.93 -7.96 -0.40
C LEU A 7 -2.45 -7.93 -0.25
N LYS A 8 -2.94 -6.92 0.47
CA LYS A 8 -4.35 -6.68 0.70
C LYS A 8 -4.80 -5.39 0.02
N VAL A 9 -6.08 -5.32 -0.33
CA VAL A 9 -6.71 -4.06 -0.73
C VAL A 9 -6.51 -3.03 0.38
N GLY A 10 -5.98 -1.86 0.04
CA GLY A 10 -5.61 -0.86 1.05
C GLY A 10 -4.11 -0.71 1.27
N ASP A 11 -3.32 -1.76 1.00
CA ASP A 11 -1.88 -1.71 1.16
C ASP A 11 -1.25 -0.71 0.20
N TRP A 12 -0.11 -0.17 0.59
CA TRP A 12 0.67 0.75 -0.22
C TRP A 12 1.98 0.11 -0.61
N ILE A 13 2.27 0.14 -1.91
CA ILE A 13 3.54 -0.32 -2.46
C ILE A 13 4.24 0.80 -3.22
N LYS A 14 5.54 0.66 -3.42
CA LYS A 14 6.32 1.55 -4.28
C LYS A 14 7.28 0.72 -5.10
N TYR A 15 7.30 0.95 -6.42
CA TYR A 15 8.31 0.38 -7.29
C TYR A 15 9.62 1.13 -7.13
N VAL A 16 10.71 0.37 -6.97
CA VAL A 16 12.06 0.88 -6.72
C VAL A 16 13.07 0.43 -7.77
N ASP A 17 12.82 -0.69 -8.44
CA ASP A 17 13.64 -1.21 -9.54
C ASP A 17 12.77 -2.09 -10.45
N ARG A 18 13.28 -2.46 -11.62
CA ARG A 18 12.65 -3.47 -12.47
C ARG A 18 12.75 -4.85 -11.81
N PRO A 19 11.71 -5.69 -11.93
CA PRO A 19 11.74 -7.06 -11.45
C PRO A 19 12.95 -7.83 -11.98
N LEU A 20 13.64 -8.56 -11.10
CA LEU A 20 14.76 -9.42 -11.47
C LEU A 20 14.32 -10.54 -12.42
N GLU A 21 13.06 -10.97 -12.31
CA GLU A 21 12.41 -11.95 -13.16
C GLU A 21 12.49 -11.55 -14.65
N TRP A 22 12.43 -10.25 -14.94
CA TRP A 22 12.48 -9.72 -16.30
C TRP A 22 13.87 -9.80 -16.94
N LYS A 23 14.93 -10.03 -16.16
CA LYS A 23 16.30 -10.24 -16.67
C LYS A 23 16.50 -11.65 -17.22
N SER A 24 15.61 -12.59 -16.90
CA SER A 24 15.70 -13.98 -17.37
C SER A 24 15.29 -14.09 -18.83
N LYS A 25 16.08 -14.81 -19.64
CA LYS A 25 15.79 -15.10 -21.06
C LYS A 25 14.48 -15.87 -21.29
N ARG A 26 13.89 -16.43 -20.23
CA ARG A 26 12.60 -17.13 -20.28
C ARG A 26 11.40 -16.19 -20.28
N PHE A 27 11.60 -14.93 -19.87
CA PHE A 27 10.55 -13.91 -19.87
C PHE A 27 10.72 -13.00 -21.07
N ARG A 28 9.65 -12.83 -21.84
CA ARG A 28 9.55 -11.79 -22.87
C ARG A 28 8.59 -10.73 -22.35
N VAL A 29 9.14 -9.59 -21.97
CA VAL A 29 8.36 -8.45 -21.47
C VAL A 29 8.14 -7.48 -22.61
N ASN A 30 6.92 -6.97 -22.76
CA ASN A 30 6.63 -5.99 -23.80
C ASN A 30 7.41 -4.70 -23.51
N ARG A 31 7.87 -4.01 -24.56
CA ARG A 31 8.52 -2.71 -24.42
C ARG A 31 7.62 -1.70 -23.70
N TRP A 32 6.30 -1.74 -23.95
CA TRP A 32 5.34 -0.85 -23.30
C TRP A 32 5.29 -1.06 -21.78
N ASP A 33 5.38 -2.31 -21.33
CA ASP A 33 5.40 -2.68 -19.92
C ASP A 33 6.67 -2.17 -19.23
N ILE A 34 7.81 -2.24 -19.92
CA ILE A 34 9.09 -1.70 -19.44
C ILE A 34 8.99 -0.19 -19.28
N GLU A 35 8.52 0.52 -20.31
CA GLU A 35 8.39 1.98 -20.27
C GLU A 35 7.37 2.44 -19.23
N PHE A 36 6.27 1.69 -19.05
CA PHE A 36 5.28 1.95 -18.02
C PHE A 36 5.90 1.83 -16.62
N LEU A 37 6.62 0.74 -16.36
CA LEU A 37 7.24 0.51 -15.07
C LEU A 37 8.36 1.53 -14.77
N ASP A 38 9.17 1.87 -15.76
CA ASP A 38 10.20 2.91 -15.62
C ASP A 38 9.59 4.25 -15.19
N LYS A 39 8.44 4.63 -15.77
CA LYS A 39 7.70 5.83 -15.37
C LYS A 39 7.20 5.73 -13.93
N LEU A 40 6.76 4.57 -13.47
CA LEU A 40 6.36 4.36 -12.07
C LEU A 40 7.54 4.51 -11.11
N ILE A 41 8.68 3.90 -11.44
CA ILE A 41 9.91 3.97 -10.65
C ILE A 41 10.39 5.42 -10.57
N ALA A 42 10.52 6.11 -11.72
CA ALA A 42 10.96 7.50 -11.79
C ALA A 42 10.01 8.46 -11.06
N ARG A 43 8.70 8.18 -11.08
CA ARG A 43 7.71 8.95 -10.33
C ARG A 43 7.89 8.80 -8.82
N GLY A 44 8.38 7.66 -8.35
CA GLY A 44 8.76 7.42 -6.95
C GLY A 44 7.61 7.53 -5.94
N ARG A 45 6.35 7.44 -6.38
CA ARG A 45 5.16 7.56 -5.53
C ARG A 45 4.66 6.21 -5.04
N TRP A 46 4.04 6.24 -3.86
CA TRP A 46 3.33 5.11 -3.29
C TRP A 46 2.00 4.89 -4.01
N GLN A 47 1.75 3.65 -4.40
CA GLN A 47 0.54 3.21 -5.09
C GLN A 47 -0.25 2.30 -4.17
N ARG A 48 -1.54 2.57 -4.06
CA ARG A 48 -2.47 1.78 -3.24
C ARG A 48 -2.97 0.58 -4.06
N ILE A 49 -2.99 -0.60 -3.44
CA ILE A 49 -3.69 -1.76 -3.98
C ILE A 49 -5.18 -1.46 -4.01
N SER A 50 -5.75 -1.40 -5.21
CA SER A 50 -7.14 -0.98 -5.44
C SER A 50 -8.10 -2.16 -5.46
N LYS A 51 -7.66 -3.33 -5.94
CA LYS A 51 -8.45 -4.55 -5.97
C LYS A 51 -7.55 -5.78 -5.90
N ILE A 52 -8.16 -6.90 -5.52
CA ILE A 52 -7.63 -8.24 -5.71
C ILE A 52 -8.63 -8.94 -6.64
N ASP A 53 -8.14 -9.57 -7.71
CA ASP A 53 -9.02 -10.28 -8.65
C ASP A 53 -9.42 -11.67 -8.14
N GLU A 54 -10.25 -12.37 -8.92
CA GLU A 54 -10.74 -13.71 -8.59
C GLU A 54 -9.64 -14.78 -8.43
N TYR A 55 -8.43 -14.51 -8.92
CA TYR A 55 -7.26 -15.40 -8.78
C TYR A 55 -6.35 -15.03 -7.61
N GLY A 56 -6.72 -14.01 -6.82
CA GLY A 56 -5.90 -13.51 -5.72
C GLY A 56 -4.81 -12.54 -6.15
N THR A 57 -4.80 -12.09 -7.41
CA THR A 57 -3.77 -11.16 -7.90
C THR A 57 -4.10 -9.74 -7.47
N PRO A 58 -3.18 -9.02 -6.82
CA PRO A 58 -3.39 -7.63 -6.47
C PRO A 58 -3.16 -6.70 -7.67
N TRP A 59 -3.98 -5.66 -7.77
CA TRP A 59 -3.91 -4.65 -8.82
C TRP A 59 -3.77 -3.25 -8.24
N ILE A 60 -3.02 -2.41 -8.94
CA ILE A 60 -2.99 -0.97 -8.72
C ILE A 60 -3.69 -0.23 -9.86
N PHE A 61 -4.22 0.94 -9.52
CA PHE A 61 -4.71 1.91 -10.49
C PHE A 61 -3.78 3.12 -10.50
N VAL A 62 -3.30 3.51 -11.67
CA VAL A 62 -2.38 4.64 -11.81
C VAL A 62 -2.83 5.56 -12.91
N ARG A 63 -2.80 6.87 -12.60
CA ARG A 63 -2.91 7.93 -13.59
C ARG A 63 -1.51 8.42 -13.97
N LEU A 64 -1.13 8.27 -15.22
CA LEU A 64 0.15 8.73 -15.77
C LEU A 64 -0.08 9.82 -16.82
N LYS A 65 0.87 10.75 -16.93
CA LYS A 65 0.83 11.80 -17.96
C LYS A 65 1.60 11.33 -19.19
N TYR A 66 0.94 11.31 -20.34
CA TYR A 66 1.51 10.96 -21.64
C TYR A 66 1.06 11.98 -22.67
N ASN A 67 1.99 12.54 -23.46
CA ASN A 67 1.71 13.58 -24.47
C ASN A 67 0.79 14.71 -23.98
N ASN A 68 1.03 15.20 -22.75
CA ASN A 68 0.23 16.23 -22.08
C ASN A 68 -1.20 15.84 -21.65
N HIS A 69 -1.62 14.59 -21.85
CA HIS A 69 -2.89 14.04 -21.38
C HIS A 69 -2.69 13.07 -20.22
N TYR A 70 -3.71 12.89 -19.38
CA TYR A 70 -3.71 11.89 -18.34
C TYR A 70 -4.40 10.63 -18.82
N GLU A 71 -3.70 9.52 -18.75
CA GLU A 71 -4.23 8.20 -19.05
C GLU A 71 -4.38 7.39 -17.77
N HIS A 72 -5.41 6.56 -17.75
CA HIS A 72 -5.68 5.64 -16.65
C HIS A 72 -5.20 4.26 -17.03
N HIS A 73 -4.35 3.70 -16.18
CA HIS A 73 -3.73 2.41 -16.38
C HIS A 73 -3.98 1.54 -15.14
N THR A 74 -4.26 0.27 -15.37
CA THR A 74 -4.30 -0.76 -14.32
C THR A 74 -3.12 -1.68 -14.47
N TRP A 75 -2.49 -2.03 -13.36
CA TRP A 75 -1.31 -2.88 -13.36
C TRP A 75 -1.46 -3.99 -12.31
N ALA A 76 -1.33 -5.24 -12.75
CA ALA A 76 -1.32 -6.40 -11.88
C ALA A 76 0.09 -6.64 -11.36
N ILE A 77 0.22 -7.07 -10.10
CA ILE A 77 1.52 -7.33 -9.48
C ILE A 77 1.70 -8.84 -9.39
N PHE A 78 2.54 -9.39 -10.26
CA PHE A 78 2.88 -10.81 -10.25
C PHE A 78 4.29 -11.05 -9.71
N GLU A 79 5.13 -10.03 -9.77
CA GLU A 79 6.55 -10.14 -9.49
C GLU A 79 6.80 -10.14 -7.99
N SER A 80 7.80 -10.93 -7.58
CA SER A 80 8.25 -11.05 -6.21
C SER A 80 9.29 -9.99 -5.82
N SER A 81 9.78 -9.24 -6.82
CA SER A 81 10.85 -8.26 -6.69
C SER A 81 10.51 -6.93 -7.40
N GLY A 82 11.36 -5.91 -7.22
CA GLY A 82 11.21 -4.60 -7.86
C GLY A 82 10.30 -3.60 -7.13
N TRP A 83 9.63 -4.03 -6.05
CA TRP A 83 8.77 -3.17 -5.23
C TRP A 83 8.99 -3.39 -3.73
N ILE A 84 8.60 -2.39 -2.95
CA ILE A 84 8.59 -2.41 -1.49
C ILE A 84 7.20 -2.08 -0.96
N MET A 85 6.84 -2.66 0.18
CA MET A 85 5.59 -2.38 0.88
C MET A 85 5.80 -1.29 1.94
N LYS A 86 4.80 -0.46 2.17
CA LYS A 86 4.79 0.48 3.29
C LYS A 86 4.57 -0.34 4.55
N SER A 87 5.53 -0.33 5.47
CA SER A 87 5.34 -0.95 6.79
C SER A 87 4.11 -0.33 7.47
N PRO A 88 3.28 -1.14 8.16
CA PRO A 88 2.28 -0.60 9.06
C PRO A 88 3.01 0.31 10.05
N GLN A 89 2.58 1.57 10.16
CA GLN A 89 3.02 2.40 11.26
C GLN A 89 2.42 1.75 12.50
N LEU A 90 3.27 1.29 13.42
CA LEU A 90 2.90 0.77 14.72
C LEU A 90 2.23 1.90 15.52
N GLY A 91 0.97 2.18 15.22
CA GLY A 91 0.24 3.37 15.71
C GLY A 91 -1.28 3.25 15.61
N ASP A 92 -1.81 2.34 14.80
CA ASP A 92 -3.24 2.01 14.75
C ASP A 92 -3.55 0.65 15.41
N ALA A 93 -2.75 0.25 16.39
CA ALA A 93 -3.20 -0.72 17.38
C ALA A 93 -4.14 0.04 18.32
N THR A 94 -5.41 0.16 17.93
CA THR A 94 -6.50 0.53 18.82
C THR A 94 -6.36 -0.31 20.08
N GLU A 95 -5.91 0.31 21.18
CA GLU A 95 -6.01 -0.27 22.51
C GLU A 95 -7.46 -0.76 22.67
N PRO A 96 -7.71 -2.02 23.08
CA PRO A 96 -9.06 -2.40 23.43
C PRO A 96 -9.48 -1.47 24.56
N ALA A 97 -10.55 -0.71 24.31
CA ALA A 97 -11.20 0.13 25.31
C ALA A 97 -11.43 -0.73 26.56
N THR A 98 -10.55 -0.56 27.54
CA THR A 98 -10.72 -1.17 28.85
C THR A 98 -11.89 -0.43 29.45
N GLY A 99 -13.06 -1.08 29.39
CA GLY A 99 -14.30 -0.57 29.97
C GLY A 99 -14.08 -0.12 31.42
N PRO A 100 -14.87 0.85 31.90
CA PRO A 100 -14.58 1.54 33.14
C PRO A 100 -14.62 0.57 34.31
N ALA A 101 -13.45 0.29 34.90
CA ALA A 101 -13.36 -0.33 36.20
C ALA A 101 -14.00 0.63 37.22
N LEU A 102 -15.10 0.18 37.80
CA LEU A 102 -15.76 0.78 38.97
C LEU A 102 -14.74 1.35 39.96
N ARG A 103 -14.71 2.67 40.11
CA ARG A 103 -14.23 3.32 41.32
C ARG A 103 -15.35 4.12 41.97
N GLN A 104 -16.01 3.41 42.88
CA GLN A 104 -16.49 3.85 44.18
C GLN A 104 -16.66 5.36 44.39
N SER A 105 -17.92 5.73 44.55
CA SER A 105 -18.39 6.96 45.15
C SER A 105 -17.67 7.24 46.47
N PHE A 106 -16.91 8.34 46.52
CA PHE A 106 -16.62 9.04 47.77
C PHE A 106 -17.11 10.49 47.62
N GLY A 107 -18.10 10.84 48.44
CA GLY A 107 -18.63 12.18 48.53
C GLY A 107 -17.72 13.12 49.31
N ARG A 108 -17.76 14.41 48.96
CA ARG A 108 -17.88 15.60 49.82
C ARG A 108 -17.70 16.83 48.91
N LEU A 109 -18.74 17.64 48.73
CA LEU A 109 -19.11 18.81 49.55
C LEU A 109 -18.13 19.99 49.39
N ASP A 110 -18.62 20.99 48.67
CA ASP A 110 -18.68 22.41 49.06
C ASP A 110 -17.39 23.18 49.42
N LYS A 111 -17.11 24.21 48.59
CA LYS A 111 -16.88 25.65 48.91
C LYS A 111 -15.84 26.27 47.99
N ILE A 112 -16.23 27.24 47.15
CA ILE A 112 -16.11 28.71 47.36
C ILE A 112 -14.66 29.20 47.33
N ARG A 113 -14.38 30.11 46.35
CA ARG A 113 -13.39 31.22 46.31
C ARG A 113 -12.59 31.38 47.62
N ARG A 114 -11.26 31.39 47.62
CA ARG A 114 -10.36 32.40 47.05
C ARG A 114 -8.92 31.95 47.26
#